data_AF-A0A150H0R5-F1
#
_entry.id   AF-A0A150H0R5-F1
#
_cell.length_a   1.000
_cell.length_b   1.000
_cell.length_c   1.000
_cell.angle_alpha   90.00
_cell.angle_beta   90.00
_cell.angle_gamma   90.00
#
_symmetry.space_group_name_H-M   'P 1'
#
loop_
_entity.id
_entity.type
_entity.pdbx_description
1 polymer ?
#
loop_
_entity_poly.entity_id
_entity_poly.type
_entity_poly.pdbx_seq_one_letter_code
_entity_poly.pdbx_strand_id
1 'polypeptide(L)'
;MVLHMLAIFGRETAHPPTLIESEEALKRSAQPLLSDEEKQAEEALCTRLIDAAYDAAKPSTRHKQLLGKGSGYLWEASPYCSYAERDGVHVMFTGEVSEWPGGVNAVSAAHDAFVRNEPPLEENDAHWLLDFYGTFGKPSSDSSTERALECMAQIKGSFAFVIYDSVHHRVLAARDSEGVQPLYWGCTDSGQLMFGSVPQDLEGCNPTAAPFPAGTLFASERHTVAYSPGDYGWVIVDDDYPGLIMSFIKATKQGDAWRNVKVHPGDGRAVRYHDVGFWVWLGAWHLEC
;
A
#
# COMPACT_ATOMS: atom_id res chain seq x y z
N MET A 1 -4.40 17.49 -14.28
CA MET A 1 -3.05 17.38 -13.69
C MET A 1 -2.91 15.93 -13.27
N VAL A 2 -1.94 15.19 -13.79
CA VAL A 2 -1.74 13.80 -13.36
C VAL A 2 -0.93 13.86 -12.07
N LEU A 3 -1.43 13.26 -11.01
CA LEU A 3 -0.66 13.06 -9.79
C LEU A 3 0.18 11.81 -10.01
N HIS A 4 1.50 11.94 -9.93
CA HIS A 4 2.42 10.85 -10.24
C HIS A 4 3.11 10.40 -8.94
N MET A 5 2.84 9.16 -8.54
CA MET A 5 3.58 8.46 -7.49
C MET A 5 3.76 6.99 -7.88
N LEU A 6 4.88 6.41 -7.45
CA LEU A 6 5.20 5.00 -7.61
C LEU A 6 5.95 4.51 -6.36
N ALA A 7 5.45 3.44 -5.76
CA ALA A 7 6.09 2.68 -4.70
C ALA A 7 6.38 1.26 -5.19
N ILE A 8 7.59 0.80 -4.92
CA ILE A 8 8.02 -0.57 -5.17
C ILE A 8 8.49 -1.14 -3.85
N PHE A 9 8.07 -2.36 -3.54
CA PHE A 9 8.48 -3.10 -2.35
C PHE A 9 9.05 -4.45 -2.74
N GLY A 10 10.23 -4.72 -2.19
CA GLY A 10 10.89 -6.01 -2.30
C GLY A 10 10.15 -7.12 -1.57
N ARG A 11 10.48 -8.37 -1.89
CA ARG A 11 9.87 -9.55 -1.29
C ARG A 11 10.12 -9.66 0.21
N GLU A 12 11.26 -9.13 0.68
CA GLU A 12 11.56 -9.08 2.11
C GLU A 12 10.79 -7.97 2.84
N THR A 13 10.14 -7.08 2.10
CA THR A 13 9.52 -5.85 2.63
C THR A 13 7.99 -5.92 2.64
N ALA A 14 7.38 -6.43 1.57
CA ALA A 14 5.93 -6.61 1.52
C ALA A 14 5.54 -7.83 0.68
N HIS A 15 4.47 -8.50 1.12
CA HIS A 15 3.90 -9.64 0.43
C HIS A 15 2.54 -9.29 -0.20
N PRO A 16 2.34 -9.57 -1.49
CA PRO A 16 1.05 -9.37 -2.13
C PRO A 16 -0.04 -10.26 -1.50
N PRO A 17 -1.34 -9.90 -1.63
CA PRO A 17 -2.43 -10.80 -1.27
C PRO A 17 -2.46 -12.02 -2.19
N THR A 18 -3.00 -13.12 -1.67
CA THR A 18 -3.27 -14.32 -2.48
C THR A 18 -4.11 -13.94 -3.70
N LEU A 19 -3.77 -14.52 -4.87
CA LEU A 19 -4.42 -14.33 -6.18
C LEU A 19 -3.96 -13.12 -7.01
N ILE A 20 -3.04 -12.28 -6.49
CA ILE A 20 -2.39 -11.19 -7.27
C ILE A 20 -0.96 -11.56 -7.67
N GLU A 21 -0.47 -12.71 -7.22
CA GLU A 21 0.84 -13.23 -7.60
C GLU A 21 0.77 -13.95 -8.96
N SER A 22 1.84 -13.85 -9.77
CA SER A 22 2.02 -14.75 -10.91
C SER A 22 2.37 -16.17 -10.43
N GLU A 23 2.18 -17.19 -11.27
CA GLU A 23 2.58 -18.56 -10.94
C GLU A 23 4.09 -18.65 -10.63
N GLU A 24 4.89 -17.81 -11.28
CA GLU A 24 6.33 -17.66 -11.08
C GLU A 24 6.64 -17.07 -9.70
N ALA A 25 5.92 -16.03 -9.27
CA ALA A 25 6.06 -15.44 -7.93
C ALA A 25 5.68 -16.45 -6.83
N LEU A 26 4.59 -17.21 -7.02
CA LEU A 26 4.16 -18.28 -6.11
C LEU A 26 5.19 -19.41 -5.97
N LYS A 27 5.89 -19.77 -7.06
CA LYS A 27 6.97 -20.78 -7.01
C LYS A 27 8.18 -20.28 -6.23
N ARG A 28 8.42 -18.96 -6.22
CA ARG A 28 9.56 -18.32 -5.56
C ARG A 28 9.27 -17.97 -4.09
N SER A 29 8.02 -17.71 -3.72
CA SER A 29 7.61 -17.40 -2.34
C SER A 29 7.81 -18.57 -1.36
N ALA A 30 7.99 -19.80 -1.88
CA ALA A 30 8.32 -20.99 -1.08
C ALA A 30 9.75 -20.97 -0.48
N GLN A 31 10.60 -20.02 -0.88
CA GLN A 31 11.92 -19.79 -0.29
C GLN A 31 11.89 -18.51 0.55
N PRO A 32 11.94 -18.61 1.90
CA PRO A 32 11.74 -17.47 2.79
C PRO A 32 12.93 -16.50 2.86
N LEU A 33 14.13 -16.94 2.45
CA LEU A 33 15.35 -16.14 2.47
C LEU A 33 15.91 -16.03 1.06
N LEU A 34 16.09 -14.80 0.59
CA LEU A 34 16.76 -14.52 -0.68
C LEU A 34 18.27 -14.73 -0.53
N SER A 35 18.87 -15.39 -1.52
CA SER A 35 20.33 -15.38 -1.67
C SER A 35 20.87 -13.97 -1.92
N ASP A 36 22.16 -13.73 -1.67
CA ASP A 36 22.76 -12.41 -1.90
C ASP A 36 22.66 -11.98 -3.38
N GLU A 37 22.75 -12.93 -4.30
CA GLU A 37 22.55 -12.68 -5.74
C GLU A 37 21.11 -12.26 -6.05
N GLU A 38 20.11 -12.90 -5.43
CA GLU A 38 18.70 -12.53 -5.59
C GLU A 38 18.39 -11.16 -4.98
N LYS A 39 18.94 -10.85 -3.80
CA LYS A 39 18.82 -9.52 -3.17
C LYS A 39 19.38 -8.44 -4.08
N GLN A 40 20.57 -8.66 -4.64
CA GLN A 40 21.20 -7.72 -5.55
C GLN A 40 20.41 -7.57 -6.85
N ALA A 41 19.84 -8.66 -7.38
CA ALA A 41 18.99 -8.61 -8.57
C ALA A 41 17.69 -7.84 -8.32
N GLU A 42 17.06 -8.02 -7.16
CA GLU A 42 15.84 -7.33 -6.75
C GLU A 42 16.09 -5.82 -6.54
N GLU A 43 17.21 -5.48 -5.90
CA GLU A 43 17.65 -4.08 -5.73
C GLU A 43 17.97 -3.40 -7.06
N ALA A 44 18.63 -4.11 -7.97
CA ALA A 44 18.89 -3.62 -9.33
C ALA A 44 17.60 -3.46 -10.15
N LEU A 45 16.63 -4.35 -9.99
CA LEU A 45 15.31 -4.24 -10.62
C LEU A 45 14.53 -3.03 -10.11
N CYS A 46 14.44 -2.87 -8.78
CA CYS A 46 13.82 -1.70 -8.17
C CYS A 46 14.44 -0.40 -8.67
N THR A 47 15.77 -0.31 -8.64
CA THR A 47 16.51 0.88 -9.07
C THR A 47 16.19 1.23 -10.52
N ARG A 48 16.20 0.23 -11.42
CA ARG A 48 15.90 0.43 -12.84
C ARG A 48 14.48 0.93 -13.08
N LEU A 49 13.49 0.35 -12.40
CA LEU A 49 12.08 0.75 -12.54
C LEU A 49 11.84 2.17 -12.00
N ILE A 50 12.40 2.50 -10.84
CA ILE A 50 12.33 3.85 -10.27
C ILE A 50 13.05 4.87 -11.18
N ASP A 51 14.21 4.53 -11.73
CA ASP A 51 14.97 5.42 -12.62
C ASP A 51 14.22 5.68 -13.93
N ALA A 52 13.63 4.65 -14.53
CA ALA A 52 12.82 4.79 -15.73
C ALA A 52 11.63 5.73 -15.51
N ALA A 53 10.90 5.55 -14.41
CA ALA A 53 9.77 6.40 -14.07
C ALA A 53 10.21 7.83 -13.68
N TYR A 54 11.37 7.98 -13.03
CA TYR A 54 11.98 9.28 -12.72
C TYR A 54 12.37 10.05 -13.99
N ASP A 55 12.96 9.36 -14.97
CA ASP A 55 13.37 9.97 -16.23
C ASP A 55 12.17 10.39 -17.09
N ALA A 56 11.05 9.68 -16.98
CA ALA A 56 9.78 10.05 -17.61
C ALA A 56 9.04 11.20 -16.89
N ALA A 57 9.28 11.38 -15.58
CA ALA A 57 8.63 12.41 -14.77
C ALA A 57 9.14 13.83 -15.07
N LYS A 58 8.33 14.84 -14.72
CA LYS A 58 8.61 16.26 -14.92
C LYS A 58 9.85 16.69 -14.12
N PRO A 59 10.91 17.20 -14.78
CA PRO A 59 12.19 17.47 -14.13
C PRO A 59 12.15 18.46 -12.95
N SER A 60 11.21 19.40 -12.95
CA SER A 60 11.12 20.44 -11.92
C SER A 60 10.51 19.98 -10.60
N THR A 61 9.79 18.85 -10.62
CA THR A 61 8.95 18.39 -9.49
C THR A 61 9.18 16.93 -9.15
N ARG A 62 9.98 16.20 -9.93
CA ARG A 62 10.28 14.79 -9.67
C ARG A 62 11.23 14.61 -8.49
N HIS A 63 10.92 13.62 -7.68
CA HIS A 63 11.75 13.17 -6.58
C HIS A 63 11.73 11.64 -6.54
N LYS A 64 12.77 11.04 -5.99
CA LYS A 64 12.84 9.60 -5.73
C LYS A 64 13.60 9.34 -4.45
N GLN A 65 13.30 8.21 -3.82
CA GLN A 65 13.99 7.72 -2.63
C GLN A 65 14.14 6.20 -2.73
N LEU A 66 15.38 5.70 -2.74
CA LEU A 66 15.63 4.27 -2.59
C LEU A 66 15.64 3.93 -1.09
N LEU A 67 14.97 2.84 -0.73
CA LEU A 67 14.72 2.45 0.66
C LEU A 67 15.51 1.18 1.05
N GLY A 68 16.22 0.57 0.10
CA GLY A 68 16.91 -0.71 0.27
C GLY A 68 15.95 -1.91 0.19
N LYS A 69 16.49 -3.14 0.26
CA LYS A 69 15.72 -4.39 0.16
C LYS A 69 14.74 -4.39 -1.02
N GLY A 70 15.22 -4.04 -2.21
CA GLY A 70 14.38 -3.99 -3.41
C GLY A 70 13.21 -3.00 -3.33
N SER A 71 13.30 -1.98 -2.48
CA SER A 71 12.19 -1.05 -2.23
C SER A 71 12.58 0.40 -2.54
N GLY A 72 11.63 1.18 -3.04
CA GLY A 72 11.87 2.57 -3.45
C GLY A 72 10.60 3.30 -3.84
N TYR A 73 10.65 4.63 -3.68
CA TYR A 73 9.58 5.58 -3.97
C TYR A 73 9.99 6.57 -5.06
N LEU A 74 8.99 7.03 -5.79
CA LEU A 74 9.04 8.13 -6.74
C LEU A 74 7.76 8.96 -6.59
N TRP A 75 7.88 10.28 -6.65
CA TRP A 75 6.73 11.16 -6.74
C TRP A 75 7.03 12.46 -7.49
N GLU A 76 5.99 13.06 -8.05
CA GLU A 76 6.01 14.44 -8.54
C GLU A 76 5.38 15.37 -7.51
N ALA A 77 6.21 16.16 -6.82
CA ALA A 77 5.76 17.09 -5.79
C ALA A 77 4.75 18.10 -6.35
N SER A 78 3.59 18.16 -5.71
CA SER A 78 2.54 19.13 -5.98
C SER A 78 1.69 19.33 -4.72
N PRO A 79 0.78 20.33 -4.69
CA PRO A 79 -0.14 20.49 -3.56
C PRO A 79 -1.00 19.25 -3.25
N TYR A 80 -1.15 18.33 -4.21
CA TYR A 80 -1.98 17.13 -4.08
C TYR A 80 -1.17 15.83 -4.22
N CYS A 81 0.16 15.90 -4.24
CA CYS A 81 1.06 14.74 -4.27
C CYS A 81 2.29 15.07 -3.44
N SER A 82 2.41 14.45 -2.28
CA SER A 82 3.41 14.78 -1.28
C SER A 82 4.02 13.54 -0.66
N TYR A 83 5.21 13.73 -0.09
CA TYR A 83 5.99 12.72 0.62
C TYR A 83 6.47 13.31 1.94
N ALA A 84 6.53 12.47 2.97
CA ALA A 84 7.13 12.80 4.24
C ALA A 84 7.80 11.56 4.86
N GLU A 85 8.79 11.79 5.72
CA GLU A 85 9.47 10.75 6.48
C GLU A 85 9.65 11.21 7.92
N ARG A 86 9.41 10.30 8.87
CA ARG A 86 9.69 10.52 10.29
C ARG A 86 9.98 9.19 10.98
N ASP A 87 11.13 9.13 11.65
CA ASP A 87 11.56 8.00 12.47
C ASP A 87 11.53 6.64 11.73
N GLY A 88 11.88 6.63 10.44
CA GLY A 88 11.88 5.41 9.62
C GLY A 88 10.50 5.02 9.07
N VAL A 89 9.50 5.89 9.20
CA VAL A 89 8.20 5.75 8.54
C VAL A 89 8.16 6.68 7.32
N HIS A 90 8.05 6.09 6.14
CA HIS A 90 7.99 6.78 4.86
C HIS A 90 6.56 6.79 4.34
N VAL A 91 6.02 7.94 3.95
CA VAL A 91 4.66 8.03 3.40
C VAL A 91 4.61 8.80 2.10
N MET A 92 3.82 8.29 1.14
CA MET A 92 3.41 9.02 -0.05
C MET A 92 1.90 9.20 -0.02
N PHE A 93 1.44 10.41 -0.31
CA PHE A 93 0.04 10.77 -0.30
C PHE A 93 -0.33 11.51 -1.58
N THR A 94 -1.44 11.12 -2.18
CA THR A 94 -2.11 11.86 -3.24
C THR A 94 -3.54 12.17 -2.85
N GLY A 95 -4.01 13.38 -3.17
CA GLY A 95 -5.38 13.80 -2.92
C GLY A 95 -5.50 15.06 -2.08
N GLU A 96 -6.64 15.22 -1.42
CA GLU A 96 -7.01 16.37 -0.61
C GLU A 96 -7.93 15.91 0.53
N VAL A 97 -7.51 16.14 1.77
CA VAL A 97 -8.26 15.83 2.99
C VAL A 97 -8.49 17.13 3.76
N SER A 98 -9.75 17.47 4.00
CA SER A 98 -10.11 18.71 4.71
C SER A 98 -10.11 18.54 6.23
N GLU A 99 -10.47 17.34 6.69
CA GLU A 99 -10.55 16.96 8.11
C GLU A 99 -9.82 15.64 8.31
N TRP A 100 -8.69 15.69 9.00
CA TRP A 100 -7.97 14.50 9.44
C TRP A 100 -8.56 14.00 10.76
N PRO A 101 -8.73 12.68 10.94
CA PRO A 101 -9.21 12.11 12.20
C PRO A 101 -8.32 12.53 13.38
N GLY A 102 -8.95 12.82 14.54
CA GLY A 102 -8.27 13.43 15.68
C GLY A 102 -8.54 14.93 15.85
N GLY A 103 -9.39 15.52 15.02
CA GLY A 103 -9.84 16.92 15.14
C GLY A 103 -8.94 17.93 14.44
N VAL A 104 -8.03 17.46 13.59
CA VAL A 104 -7.14 18.30 12.79
C VAL A 104 -7.89 18.79 11.56
N ASN A 105 -8.09 20.11 11.47
CA ASN A 105 -8.63 20.75 10.27
C ASN A 105 -7.48 21.46 9.55
N ALA A 106 -7.05 20.92 8.40
CA ALA A 106 -5.91 21.43 7.65
C ALA A 106 -6.10 22.89 7.22
N VAL A 107 -7.34 23.26 6.88
CA VAL A 107 -7.72 24.64 6.50
C VAL A 107 -7.60 25.59 7.70
N SER A 108 -8.08 25.18 8.87
CA SER A 108 -7.99 25.96 10.10
C SER A 108 -6.53 26.12 10.55
N ALA A 109 -5.73 25.06 10.48
CA ALA A 109 -4.31 25.11 10.83
C ALA A 109 -3.54 26.08 9.91
N ALA A 110 -3.80 26.03 8.61
CA ALA A 110 -3.22 26.96 7.64
C ALA A 110 -3.69 28.40 7.88
N HIS A 111 -4.98 28.59 8.18
CA HIS A 111 -5.53 29.92 8.50
C HIS A 111 -4.89 30.51 9.77
N ASP A 112 -4.79 29.73 10.85
CA ASP A 112 -4.19 30.18 12.10
C ASP A 112 -2.71 30.55 11.93
N ALA A 113 -1.95 29.75 11.19
CA ALA A 113 -0.56 30.04 10.86
C ALA A 113 -0.42 31.34 10.06
N PHE A 114 -1.27 31.53 9.04
CA PHE A 114 -1.33 32.76 8.26
C PHE A 114 -1.66 33.99 9.14
N VAL A 115 -2.66 33.87 10.02
CA VAL A 115 -3.05 34.95 10.96
C VAL A 115 -1.92 35.29 11.93
N ARG A 116 -1.13 34.29 12.36
CA ARG A 116 0.02 34.47 13.27
C ARG A 116 1.29 34.92 12.55
N ASN A 117 1.30 34.97 11.22
CA ASN A 117 2.50 35.20 10.41
C ASN A 117 3.64 34.21 10.76
N GLU A 118 3.24 32.96 11.02
CA GLU A 118 4.12 31.82 11.29
C GLU A 118 3.97 30.82 10.12
N PRO A 119 5.01 30.04 9.80
CA PRO A 119 4.84 28.92 8.88
C PRO A 119 3.86 27.90 9.48
N PRO A 120 2.99 27.26 8.67
CA PRO A 120 2.13 26.20 9.17
C PRO A 120 2.96 25.09 9.80
N LEU A 121 2.46 24.53 10.92
CA LEU A 121 3.16 23.49 11.69
C LEU A 121 3.49 22.27 10.85
N GLU A 122 2.61 21.90 9.92
CA GLU A 122 2.81 20.79 8.98
C GLU A 122 2.90 21.31 7.55
N GLU A 123 3.90 20.82 6.81
CA GLU A 123 4.25 21.36 5.48
C GLU A 123 3.29 20.89 4.36
N ASN A 124 2.66 19.72 4.52
CA ASN A 124 1.78 19.09 3.52
C ASN A 124 0.94 17.93 4.10
N ASP A 125 0.02 17.37 3.30
CA ASP A 125 -0.84 16.24 3.68
C ASP A 125 -0.08 14.96 4.06
N ALA A 126 1.11 14.72 3.51
CA ALA A 126 1.93 13.58 3.90
C ALA A 126 2.39 13.68 5.37
N HIS A 127 2.62 14.88 5.90
CA HIS A 127 2.93 15.03 7.32
C HIS A 127 1.72 14.76 8.23
N TRP A 128 0.53 15.23 7.82
CA TRP A 128 -0.71 14.88 8.50
C TRP A 128 -0.98 13.37 8.47
N LEU A 129 -0.63 12.70 7.38
CA LEU A 129 -0.70 11.24 7.27
C LEU A 129 0.26 10.55 8.26
N LEU A 130 1.45 11.08 8.51
CA LEU A 130 2.35 10.53 9.53
C LEU A 130 1.76 10.65 10.94
N ASP A 131 1.12 11.78 11.27
CA ASP A 131 0.45 11.96 12.56
C ASP A 131 -0.73 11.01 12.70
N PHE A 132 -1.54 10.91 11.64
CA PHE A 132 -2.66 9.99 11.57
C PHE A 132 -2.21 8.54 11.73
N TYR A 133 -1.12 8.12 11.08
CA TYR A 133 -0.54 6.79 11.24
C TYR A 133 -0.10 6.52 12.68
N GLY A 134 0.46 7.52 13.36
CA GLY A 134 0.81 7.43 14.79
C GLY A 134 -0.39 7.07 15.69
N THR A 135 -1.62 7.35 15.25
CA THR A 135 -2.83 6.96 15.99
C THR A 135 -3.17 5.48 15.89
N PHE A 136 -2.59 4.70 14.97
CA PHE A 136 -2.94 3.28 14.80
C PHE A 136 -2.43 2.41 15.96
N GLY A 137 -1.44 2.91 16.71
CA GLY A 137 -0.74 2.15 17.75
C GLY A 137 0.34 1.25 17.19
N LYS A 138 1.09 0.58 18.08
CA LYS A 138 2.13 -0.38 17.67
C LYS A 138 1.47 -1.64 17.07
N PRO A 139 2.05 -2.24 16.02
CA PRO A 139 1.61 -3.52 15.47
C PRO A 139 1.99 -4.63 16.46
N SER A 140 1.14 -4.85 17.47
CA SER A 140 1.35 -5.87 18.49
C SER A 140 0.08 -6.59 18.91
N SER A 141 -1.05 -6.34 18.25
CA SER A 141 -2.34 -7.00 18.53
C SER A 141 -3.32 -6.85 17.37
N ASP A 142 -4.27 -7.79 17.23
CA ASP A 142 -5.38 -7.75 16.25
C ASP A 142 -6.14 -6.41 16.24
N SER A 143 -6.11 -5.67 17.36
CA SER A 143 -6.73 -4.36 17.51
C SER A 143 -6.11 -3.23 16.67
N SER A 144 -4.84 -3.32 16.23
CA SER A 144 -4.21 -2.22 15.46
C SER A 144 -4.80 -2.09 14.06
N THR A 145 -5.15 -3.21 13.45
CA THR A 145 -5.76 -3.24 12.12
C THR A 145 -7.22 -2.80 12.18
N GLU A 146 -7.97 -3.24 13.19
CA GLU A 146 -9.35 -2.77 13.41
C GLU A 146 -9.39 -1.25 13.62
N ARG A 147 -8.50 -0.73 14.46
CA ARG A 147 -8.37 0.71 14.70
C ARG A 147 -7.99 1.46 13.43
N ALA A 148 -7.06 0.93 12.64
CA ALA A 148 -6.71 1.52 11.34
C ALA A 148 -7.96 1.63 10.45
N LEU A 149 -8.76 0.57 10.33
CA LEU A 149 -9.98 0.58 9.52
C LEU A 149 -11.03 1.58 10.05
N GLU A 150 -11.20 1.68 11.36
CA GLU A 150 -12.10 2.67 11.99
C GLU A 150 -11.67 4.11 11.74
N CYS A 151 -10.37 4.37 11.83
CA CYS A 151 -9.76 5.66 11.54
C CYS A 151 -9.92 6.01 10.05
N MET A 152 -9.67 5.05 9.15
CA MET A 152 -9.80 5.23 7.70
C MET A 152 -11.22 5.56 7.26
N ALA A 153 -12.22 4.91 7.87
CA ALA A 153 -13.63 5.17 7.59
C ALA A 153 -14.11 6.57 7.99
N GLN A 154 -13.31 7.33 8.76
CA GLN A 154 -13.64 8.68 9.20
C GLN A 154 -12.99 9.77 8.33
N ILE A 155 -12.04 9.43 7.47
CA ILE A 155 -11.37 10.39 6.59
C ILE A 155 -12.39 10.94 5.59
N LYS A 156 -12.53 12.26 5.53
CA LYS A 156 -13.34 12.95 4.54
C LYS A 156 -12.45 13.65 3.53
N GLY A 157 -12.51 13.18 2.29
CA GLY A 157 -11.70 13.73 1.22
C GLY A 157 -11.47 12.70 0.12
N SER A 158 -10.65 13.07 -0.85
CA SER A 158 -10.13 12.13 -1.84
C SER A 158 -8.70 11.80 -1.46
N PHE A 159 -8.32 10.53 -1.47
CA PHE A 159 -6.98 10.12 -1.07
C PHE A 159 -6.58 8.80 -1.72
N ALA A 160 -5.30 8.70 -2.07
CA ALA A 160 -4.61 7.43 -2.23
C ALA A 160 -3.22 7.58 -1.60
N PHE A 161 -2.82 6.62 -0.77
CA PHE A 161 -1.54 6.70 -0.08
C PHE A 161 -0.86 5.35 0.07
N VAL A 162 0.44 5.41 0.31
CA VAL A 162 1.29 4.27 0.64
C VAL A 162 2.17 4.65 1.83
N ILE A 163 2.19 3.80 2.85
CA ILE A 163 3.00 3.94 4.07
C ILE A 163 3.95 2.75 4.13
N TYR A 164 5.22 3.03 4.39
CA TYR A 164 6.22 2.04 4.72
C TYR A 164 6.85 2.37 6.07
N ASP A 165 6.58 1.52 7.05
CA ASP A 165 7.18 1.55 8.37
C ASP A 165 8.32 0.53 8.40
N SER A 166 9.55 1.04 8.26
CA SER A 166 10.75 0.21 8.27
C SER A 166 11.08 -0.34 9.65
N VAL A 167 10.62 0.32 10.72
CA VAL A 167 10.86 -0.06 12.12
C VAL A 167 10.01 -1.27 12.49
N HIS A 168 8.77 -1.30 12.01
CA HIS A 168 7.82 -2.37 12.28
C HIS A 168 7.59 -3.33 11.11
N HIS A 169 8.38 -3.22 10.04
CA HIS A 169 8.27 -4.05 8.83
C HIS A 169 6.84 -4.15 8.30
N ARG A 170 6.22 -2.98 8.12
CA ARG A 170 4.81 -2.84 7.76
C ARG A 170 4.66 -1.96 6.54
N VAL A 171 3.89 -2.44 5.57
CA VAL A 171 3.44 -1.67 4.41
C VAL A 171 1.93 -1.56 4.44
N LEU A 172 1.42 -0.33 4.40
CA LEU A 172 0.00 -0.04 4.24
C LEU A 172 -0.23 0.71 2.93
N ALA A 173 -1.31 0.40 2.23
CA ALA A 173 -1.76 1.20 1.10
C ALA A 173 -3.27 1.35 1.14
N ALA A 174 -3.79 2.51 0.75
CA ALA A 174 -5.23 2.72 0.77
C ALA A 174 -5.70 3.69 -0.30
N ARG A 175 -6.99 3.57 -0.62
CA ARG A 175 -7.68 4.41 -1.60
C ARG A 175 -9.07 4.80 -1.08
N ASP A 176 -9.46 6.05 -1.33
CA ASP A 176 -10.73 6.61 -0.92
C ASP A 176 -11.95 5.79 -1.39
N SER A 177 -13.07 5.95 -0.69
CA SER A 177 -14.29 5.15 -0.92
C SER A 177 -14.92 5.38 -2.29
N GLU A 178 -14.75 6.58 -2.84
CA GLU A 178 -15.29 6.95 -4.15
C GLU A 178 -14.32 6.59 -5.30
N GLY A 179 -13.08 6.20 -4.97
CA GLY A 179 -12.03 5.88 -5.93
C GLY A 179 -11.58 7.09 -6.76
N VAL A 180 -11.73 8.31 -6.24
CA VAL A 180 -11.41 9.56 -6.96
C VAL A 180 -9.92 9.63 -7.27
N GLN A 181 -9.06 9.30 -6.30
CA GLN A 181 -7.62 9.28 -6.55
C GLN A 181 -7.24 8.00 -7.32
N PRO A 182 -6.45 8.11 -8.40
CA PRO A 182 -5.98 6.95 -9.13
C PRO A 182 -4.94 6.20 -8.30
N LEU A 183 -5.16 4.89 -8.14
CA LEU A 183 -4.18 3.97 -7.56
C LEU A 183 -4.33 2.63 -8.26
N TYR A 184 -3.19 2.09 -8.67
CA TYR A 184 -3.01 0.79 -9.30
C TYR A 184 -1.99 0.02 -8.48
N TRP A 185 -2.05 -1.29 -8.59
CA TRP A 185 -1.10 -2.19 -7.96
C TRP A 185 -0.88 -3.44 -8.80
N GLY A 186 0.20 -4.14 -8.52
CA GLY A 186 0.53 -5.40 -9.17
C GLY A 186 1.76 -6.02 -8.55
N CYS A 187 2.01 -7.27 -8.89
CA CYS A 187 3.19 -8.00 -8.49
C CYS A 187 3.99 -8.40 -9.73
N THR A 188 5.29 -8.09 -9.73
CA THR A 188 6.18 -8.54 -10.79
C THR A 188 6.41 -10.05 -10.72
N ASP A 189 6.88 -10.66 -11.80
CA ASP A 189 7.31 -12.08 -11.79
C ASP A 189 8.45 -12.37 -10.82
N SER A 190 9.19 -11.33 -10.40
CA SER A 190 10.21 -11.43 -9.38
C SER A 190 9.65 -11.46 -7.96
N GLY A 191 8.37 -11.12 -7.77
CA GLY A 191 7.68 -11.05 -6.48
C GLY A 191 7.65 -9.66 -5.85
N GLN A 192 8.18 -8.62 -6.50
CA GLN A 192 8.08 -7.25 -6.00
C GLN A 192 6.67 -6.71 -6.15
N LEU A 193 6.13 -6.15 -5.06
CA LEU A 193 4.82 -5.52 -5.00
C LEU A 193 4.95 -4.03 -5.38
N MET A 194 4.13 -3.58 -6.31
CA MET A 194 4.13 -2.20 -6.80
C MET A 194 2.80 -1.52 -6.55
N PHE A 195 2.84 -0.24 -6.23
CA PHE A 195 1.69 0.67 -6.16
C PHE A 195 2.00 1.92 -6.97
N GLY A 196 1.13 2.32 -7.88
CA GLY A 196 1.36 3.51 -8.71
C GLY A 196 0.07 4.23 -9.06
N SER A 197 0.13 5.55 -9.23
CA SER A 197 -1.01 6.33 -9.71
C SER A 197 -1.15 6.31 -11.24
N VAL A 198 -0.12 5.86 -11.95
CA VAL A 198 -0.05 5.74 -13.40
C VAL A 198 0.10 4.25 -13.78
N PRO A 199 -0.81 3.65 -14.57
CA PRO A 199 -0.74 2.23 -14.93
C PRO A 199 0.54 1.83 -15.65
N GLN A 200 1.10 2.73 -16.45
CA GLN A 200 2.30 2.47 -17.25
C GLN A 200 3.54 2.24 -16.38
N ASP A 201 3.54 2.71 -15.13
CA ASP A 201 4.65 2.52 -14.20
C ASP A 201 4.71 1.10 -13.63
N LEU A 202 3.62 0.31 -13.76
CA LEU A 202 3.55 -1.08 -13.31
C LEU A 202 4.17 -2.04 -14.34
N GLU A 203 5.31 -1.64 -14.91
CA GLU A 203 6.06 -2.46 -15.85
C GLU A 203 6.51 -3.77 -15.18
N GLY A 204 6.32 -4.89 -15.88
CA GLY A 204 6.67 -6.22 -15.35
C GLY A 204 5.61 -6.85 -14.44
N CYS A 205 4.51 -6.15 -14.14
CA CYS A 205 3.38 -6.69 -13.38
C CYS A 205 2.29 -7.31 -14.26
N ASN A 206 2.49 -7.55 -15.56
CA ASN A 206 1.46 -8.23 -16.35
C ASN A 206 1.47 -9.74 -16.08
N PRO A 207 0.32 -10.41 -15.87
CA PRO A 207 -1.06 -9.91 -15.97
C PRO A 207 -1.68 -9.45 -14.64
N THR A 208 -0.88 -9.30 -13.58
CA THR A 208 -1.34 -9.00 -12.21
C THR A 208 -1.73 -7.54 -11.99
N ALA A 209 -1.26 -6.63 -12.84
CA ALA A 209 -1.53 -5.20 -12.77
C ALA A 209 -3.03 -4.90 -12.84
N ALA A 210 -3.56 -4.26 -11.81
CA ALA A 210 -4.98 -3.94 -11.67
C ALA A 210 -5.19 -2.58 -10.99
N PRO A 211 -6.38 -1.96 -11.12
CA PRO A 211 -6.77 -0.88 -10.25
C PRO A 211 -6.80 -1.34 -8.78
N PHE A 212 -6.25 -0.54 -7.88
CA PHE A 212 -6.38 -0.77 -6.44
C PHE A 212 -7.83 -0.48 -6.03
N PRO A 213 -8.51 -1.37 -5.28
CA PRO A 213 -9.93 -1.20 -4.97
C PRO A 213 -10.24 0.07 -4.17
N ALA A 214 -11.38 0.70 -4.47
CA ALA A 214 -11.88 1.84 -3.71
C ALA A 214 -12.37 1.42 -2.32
N GLY A 215 -12.13 2.24 -1.30
CA GLY A 215 -12.61 2.00 0.06
C GLY A 215 -11.93 0.82 0.75
N THR A 216 -10.69 0.53 0.39
CA THR A 216 -9.92 -0.58 0.97
C THR A 216 -8.56 -0.12 1.51
N LEU A 217 -8.14 -0.83 2.56
CA LEU A 217 -6.80 -0.80 3.14
C LEU A 217 -6.11 -2.13 2.81
N PHE A 218 -4.96 -2.05 2.19
CA PHE A 218 -3.98 -3.13 2.13
C PHE A 218 -3.04 -3.01 3.32
N ALA A 219 -2.72 -4.15 3.94
CA ALA A 219 -1.75 -4.25 5.01
C ALA A 219 -0.87 -5.50 4.81
N SER A 220 0.44 -5.31 4.69
CA SER A 220 1.43 -6.39 4.78
C SER A 220 2.33 -6.10 5.96
N GLU A 221 2.35 -7.03 6.91
CA GLU A 221 3.05 -6.91 8.18
C GLU A 221 3.79 -8.21 8.45
N ARG A 222 5.03 -8.13 8.93
CA ARG A 222 5.75 -9.31 9.43
C ARG A 222 5.41 -9.52 10.90
N HIS A 223 4.73 -10.61 11.22
CA HIS A 223 4.47 -11.00 12.60
C HIS A 223 5.48 -12.05 13.05
N THR A 224 6.28 -11.73 14.07
CA THR A 224 7.12 -12.75 14.73
C THR A 224 6.20 -13.63 15.59
N VAL A 225 5.76 -14.79 15.09
CA VAL A 225 4.93 -15.71 15.86
C VAL A 225 5.80 -16.84 16.42
N ALA A 226 6.07 -16.80 17.73
CA ALA A 226 6.65 -17.94 18.44
C ALA A 226 5.52 -18.93 18.78
N TYR A 227 5.48 -20.08 18.08
CA TYR A 227 4.60 -21.19 18.45
C TYR A 227 5.38 -22.21 19.31
N SER A 228 4.80 -22.63 20.43
CA SER A 228 5.36 -23.68 21.29
C SER A 228 4.65 -25.01 21.02
N PRO A 229 5.27 -25.99 20.33
CA PRO A 229 4.70 -27.31 20.14
C PRO A 229 4.94 -28.25 21.35
N GLY A 230 5.13 -27.70 22.56
CA GLY A 230 5.42 -28.48 23.78
C GLY A 230 6.93 -28.69 24.01
N ASP A 231 7.31 -29.87 24.50
CA ASP A 231 8.64 -30.17 25.09
C ASP A 231 9.85 -30.08 24.14
N TYR A 232 9.65 -29.71 22.87
CA TYR A 232 10.70 -29.71 21.83
C TYR A 232 11.34 -28.34 21.55
N GLY A 233 11.02 -27.32 22.35
CA GLY A 233 11.63 -25.99 22.25
C GLY A 233 10.85 -25.02 21.35
N TRP A 234 11.27 -23.75 21.38
CA TRP A 234 10.64 -22.68 20.62
C TRP A 234 10.92 -22.84 19.13
N VAL A 235 9.86 -22.84 18.31
CA VAL A 235 9.98 -22.57 16.88
C VAL A 235 9.48 -21.16 16.65
N ILE A 236 10.37 -20.27 16.24
CA ILE A 236 9.96 -19.00 15.64
C ILE A 236 9.56 -19.37 14.23
N VAL A 237 8.25 -19.40 13.98
CA VAL A 237 7.75 -19.44 12.61
C VAL A 237 7.49 -17.97 12.27
N ASP A 238 8.37 -17.38 11.48
CA ASP A 238 8.03 -16.17 10.72
C ASP A 238 6.99 -16.61 9.69
N ASP A 239 5.72 -16.79 10.11
CA ASP A 239 4.62 -17.01 9.20
C ASP A 239 4.29 -15.66 8.53
N ASP A 240 5.18 -15.24 7.64
CA ASP A 240 4.95 -14.14 6.70
C ASP A 240 3.96 -14.64 5.64
N TYR A 241 2.66 -14.45 5.91
CA TYR A 241 1.61 -15.01 5.08
C TYR A 241 0.40 -14.08 4.97
N PRO A 242 -0.19 -14.00 3.77
CA PRO A 242 -0.04 -12.91 2.79
C PRO A 242 -0.52 -11.55 3.31
N GLY A 243 -0.14 -10.48 2.59
CA GLY A 243 -0.76 -9.18 2.80
C GLY A 243 -2.29 -9.25 2.67
N LEU A 244 -2.99 -8.55 3.55
CA LEU A 244 -4.45 -8.53 3.64
C LEU A 244 -5.00 -7.30 2.96
N ILE A 245 -6.13 -7.45 2.25
CA ILE A 245 -6.92 -6.33 1.75
C ILE A 245 -8.31 -6.34 2.40
N MET A 246 -8.63 -5.24 3.07
CA MET A 246 -9.81 -5.10 3.93
C MET A 246 -10.59 -3.86 3.52
N SER A 247 -11.91 -3.95 3.45
CA SER A 247 -12.72 -2.76 3.19
C SER A 247 -12.96 -1.98 4.48
N PHE A 248 -12.77 -0.65 4.42
CA PHE A 248 -13.18 0.28 5.47
C PHE A 248 -14.54 0.95 5.19
N ILE A 249 -15.31 0.42 4.23
CA ILE A 249 -16.71 0.82 4.00
C ILE A 249 -17.62 -0.07 4.87
N LYS A 250 -18.27 0.51 5.88
CA LYS A 250 -19.22 -0.22 6.74
C LYS A 250 -20.46 -0.64 5.96
N ALA A 251 -20.89 -1.89 6.11
CA ALA A 251 -22.12 -2.38 5.50
C ALA A 251 -23.36 -1.75 6.18
N THR A 252 -24.35 -1.31 5.40
CA THR A 252 -25.54 -0.59 5.86
C THR A 252 -26.62 -1.44 6.56
N LYS A 253 -26.33 -2.69 6.93
CA LYS A 253 -27.27 -3.52 7.72
C LYS A 253 -26.67 -3.85 9.08
N GLN A 254 -27.49 -3.65 10.12
CA GLN A 254 -27.19 -3.81 11.54
C GLN A 254 -26.42 -5.11 11.84
N GLY A 255 -25.23 -4.96 12.44
CA GLY A 255 -24.45 -6.06 13.03
C GLY A 255 -23.17 -6.42 12.27
N ASP A 256 -22.11 -5.65 12.56
CA ASP A 256 -20.68 -6.02 12.70
C ASP A 256 -19.81 -6.63 11.57
N ALA A 257 -18.56 -6.18 11.62
CA ALA A 257 -17.31 -6.59 10.96
C ALA A 257 -16.95 -5.98 9.58
N TRP A 258 -15.68 -5.57 9.49
CA TRP A 258 -14.95 -5.27 8.25
C TRP A 258 -14.81 -6.54 7.40
N ARG A 259 -14.89 -6.43 6.07
CA ARG A 259 -14.88 -7.59 5.17
C ARG A 259 -13.57 -7.69 4.38
N ASN A 260 -13.03 -8.91 4.31
CA ASN A 260 -11.94 -9.25 3.40
C ASN A 260 -12.42 -9.16 1.94
N VAL A 261 -11.59 -8.58 1.08
CA VAL A 261 -11.86 -8.43 -0.35
C VAL A 261 -11.00 -9.41 -1.14
N LYS A 262 -11.58 -10.12 -2.12
CA LYS A 262 -10.80 -10.84 -3.13
C LYS A 262 -10.68 -10.01 -4.39
N VAL A 263 -9.46 -9.95 -4.92
CA VAL A 263 -9.12 -9.20 -6.12
C VAL A 263 -8.91 -10.20 -7.24
N HIS A 264 -9.62 -10.03 -8.35
CA HIS A 264 -9.49 -10.88 -9.52
C HIS A 264 -8.68 -10.14 -10.59
N PRO A 265 -7.56 -10.72 -11.09
CA PRO A 265 -6.67 -10.05 -12.05
C PRO A 265 -7.30 -9.71 -13.43
N GLY A 266 -8.53 -10.13 -13.72
CA GLY A 266 -9.15 -9.95 -15.05
C GLY A 266 -10.14 -8.79 -15.20
N ASP A 267 -10.80 -8.37 -14.12
CA ASP A 267 -12.06 -7.60 -14.24
C ASP A 267 -12.02 -6.22 -13.58
N GLY A 268 -10.92 -5.87 -12.89
CA GLY A 268 -10.79 -4.60 -12.16
C GLY A 268 -11.86 -4.37 -11.07
N ARG A 269 -12.67 -5.39 -10.75
CA ARG A 269 -13.72 -5.36 -9.74
C ARG A 269 -13.31 -6.19 -8.53
N ALA A 270 -13.32 -5.56 -7.36
CA ALA A 270 -13.34 -6.26 -6.08
C ALA A 270 -14.65 -7.06 -5.98
N VAL A 271 -14.56 -8.38 -5.86
CA VAL A 271 -15.75 -9.23 -5.70
C VAL A 271 -16.04 -9.35 -4.20
N ARG A 272 -17.26 -8.92 -3.81
CA ARG A 272 -17.76 -9.03 -2.44
C ARG A 272 -18.05 -10.50 -2.13
N TYR A 273 -17.47 -11.04 -1.07
CA TYR A 273 -17.83 -12.39 -0.63
C TYR A 273 -19.22 -12.37 0.02
N HIS A 274 -20.14 -13.16 -0.56
CA HIS A 274 -21.37 -13.62 0.07
C HIS A 274 -21.30 -15.15 0.11
N ASP A 275 -21.78 -15.75 1.19
CA ASP A 275 -21.71 -17.17 1.54
C ASP A 275 -21.66 -18.18 0.38
N VAL A 276 -20.74 -19.14 0.54
CA VAL A 276 -20.55 -20.43 -0.13
C VAL A 276 -21.54 -20.83 -1.26
N GLY A 277 -20.97 -21.05 -2.45
CA GLY A 277 -21.60 -21.77 -3.55
C GLY A 277 -20.62 -22.02 -4.70
N PHE A 278 -20.05 -23.22 -4.75
CA PHE A 278 -19.11 -23.75 -5.75
C PHE A 278 -19.46 -23.39 -7.20
N TRP A 279 -18.52 -22.86 -8.01
CA TRP A 279 -18.42 -23.08 -9.47
C TRP A 279 -16.98 -22.86 -9.97
N VAL A 280 -16.46 -23.84 -10.72
CA VAL A 280 -15.27 -23.77 -11.58
C VAL A 280 -15.74 -23.40 -12.98
N TRP A 281 -15.04 -22.52 -13.73
CA TRP A 281 -14.97 -22.61 -15.20
C TRP A 281 -13.76 -21.86 -15.80
N LEU A 282 -13.12 -22.50 -16.79
CA LEU A 282 -12.03 -22.00 -17.64
C LEU A 282 -12.56 -21.06 -18.74
N GLY A 283 -11.80 -20.05 -19.16
CA GLY A 283 -12.16 -19.25 -20.34
C GLY A 283 -11.01 -18.42 -20.89
N ALA A 284 -10.66 -18.68 -22.16
CA ALA A 284 -9.52 -18.15 -22.90
C ALA A 284 -9.75 -16.72 -23.43
N TRP A 285 -8.66 -15.96 -23.60
CA TRP A 285 -8.65 -14.72 -24.37
C TRP A 285 -8.45 -15.04 -25.87
N HIS A 286 -9.42 -14.64 -26.69
CA HIS A 286 -9.20 -14.41 -28.11
C HIS A 286 -8.81 -12.94 -28.29
N LEU A 287 -7.57 -12.72 -28.74
CA LEU A 287 -7.13 -11.46 -29.32
C LEU A 287 -7.57 -11.45 -30.79
N GLU A 288 -8.31 -10.42 -31.19
CA GLU A 288 -8.35 -10.00 -32.60
C GLU A 288 -7.51 -8.73 -32.75
N CYS A 289 -6.67 -8.75 -33.78
CA CYS A 289 -5.68 -7.76 -34.17
C CYS A 289 -6.29 -6.43 -34.66
#